data_AF-A0A0P9T4X0-F1
#
_entry.id   AF-A0A0P9T4X0-F1
#
_cell.length_a   1.000
_cell.length_b   1.000
_cell.length_c   1.000
_cell.angle_alpha   90.00
_cell.angle_beta   90.00
_cell.angle_gamma   90.00
#
_symmetry.space_group_name_H-M   'P 1'
#
loop_
_entity.id
_entity.type
_entity.pdbx_description
1 polymer ?
#
loop_
_entity_poly.entity_id
_entity_poly.type
_entity_poly.pdbx_seq_one_letter_code
_entity_poly.pdbx_strand_id
1 'polypeptide(L)'
;MGVRTIIDDASVYDQLKLLSRFVRLAGFAGLMICLDELVNLYKLANTQARNANYEQILRILNDSLQGSAEGLGFVLGGTPEFLMDTRRGLYSYPALQSRLAENTFARTGLVDLSGPVIRLSSLTPEDFYVLLQKLRNVYGYADPEKYLLPDEGIPAFMAHCNQRLGEAYFRTPRTTITAFINLLAVLEQNPGADWRALLGAVELAKDEGGQQDLAVEADDELTSFKL
;
A
#
# COMPACT_ATOMS: atom_id res chain seq x y z
N MET A 1 -20.17 26.48 17.61
CA MET A 1 -18.90 26.97 17.02
C MET A 1 -19.19 27.33 15.57
N GLY A 2 -19.02 28.59 15.19
CA GLY A 2 -19.40 29.07 13.85
C GLY A 2 -18.38 28.67 12.81
N VAL A 3 -18.65 27.60 12.06
CA VAL A 3 -17.85 27.22 10.88
C VAL A 3 -18.16 28.23 9.78
N ARG A 4 -17.16 29.02 9.38
CA ARG A 4 -17.30 30.08 8.36
C ARG A 4 -17.07 29.59 6.93
N THR A 5 -16.41 28.44 6.76
CA THR A 5 -16.01 27.89 5.46
C THR A 5 -16.06 26.38 5.53
N ILE A 6 -16.69 25.75 4.53
CA ILE A 6 -16.68 24.30 4.33
C ILE A 6 -15.45 23.96 3.49
N ILE A 7 -14.72 22.92 3.86
CA ILE A 7 -13.59 22.42 3.06
C ILE A 7 -14.15 21.73 1.83
N ASP A 8 -13.68 22.13 0.67
CA ASP A 8 -14.05 21.60 -0.65
C ASP A 8 -12.80 21.08 -1.40
N ASP A 9 -13.02 20.51 -2.58
CA ASP A 9 -11.96 19.92 -3.41
C ASP A 9 -10.84 20.91 -3.77
N ALA A 10 -11.17 22.20 -3.88
CA ALA A 10 -10.20 23.25 -4.20
C ALA A 10 -9.35 23.67 -2.98
N SER A 11 -9.93 23.60 -1.79
CA SER A 11 -9.32 24.09 -0.55
C SER A 11 -8.68 23.01 0.32
N VAL A 12 -8.99 21.73 0.12
CA VAL A 12 -8.49 20.62 0.96
C VAL A 12 -6.97 20.63 1.10
N TYR A 13 -6.23 20.83 0.01
CA TYR A 13 -4.76 20.85 0.07
C TYR A 13 -4.22 22.03 0.88
N ASP A 14 -4.83 23.21 0.76
CA ASP A 14 -4.42 24.38 1.54
C ASP A 14 -4.70 24.19 3.04
N GLN A 15 -5.78 23.48 3.39
CA GLN A 15 -6.06 23.11 4.78
C GLN A 15 -5.03 22.13 5.33
N LEU A 16 -4.55 21.17 4.53
CA LEU A 16 -3.47 20.27 4.95
C LEU A 16 -2.15 21.02 5.20
N LYS A 17 -1.85 22.06 4.41
CA LYS A 17 -0.71 22.96 4.67
C LYS A 17 -0.86 23.71 5.99
N LEU A 18 -2.05 24.24 6.28
CA LEU A 18 -2.33 24.89 7.56
C LEU A 18 -2.20 23.91 8.74
N LEU A 19 -2.69 22.69 8.58
CA LEU A 19 -2.56 21.63 9.59
C LEU A 19 -1.08 21.28 9.85
N SER A 20 -0.26 21.13 8.79
CA SER A 20 1.18 20.93 8.94
C SER A 20 1.85 22.05 9.72
N ARG A 21 1.53 23.32 9.41
CA ARG A 21 2.06 24.47 10.16
C ARG A 21 1.63 24.43 11.62
N PHE A 22 0.38 24.08 11.92
CA PHE A 22 -0.09 23.88 13.28
C PHE A 22 0.68 22.77 14.01
N VAL A 23 0.91 21.62 13.37
CA VAL A 23 1.70 20.51 13.94
C VAL A 23 3.13 20.94 14.29
N ARG A 24 3.75 21.79 13.46
CA ARG A 24 5.07 22.37 13.77
C ARG A 24 5.02 23.34 14.95
N LEU A 25 3.99 24.18 15.02
CA LEU A 25 3.79 25.07 16.17
C LEU A 25 3.55 24.29 17.48
N ALA A 26 3.00 23.08 17.40
CA ALA A 26 2.85 22.17 18.54
C ALA A 26 4.16 21.49 18.98
N GLY A 27 5.28 21.72 18.27
CA GLY A 27 6.62 21.24 18.63
C GLY A 27 7.10 20.02 17.85
N PHE A 28 6.35 19.51 16.87
CA PHE A 28 6.78 18.42 15.99
C PHE A 28 7.60 18.94 14.79
N ALA A 29 8.38 18.06 14.16
CA ALA A 29 9.18 18.43 12.99
C ALA A 29 8.32 18.73 11.74
N GLY A 30 7.15 18.10 11.63
CA GLY A 30 6.25 18.23 10.49
C GLY A 30 5.11 17.21 10.50
N LEU A 31 4.34 17.19 9.42
CA LEU A 31 3.22 16.27 9.17
C LEU A 31 3.52 15.41 7.94
N MET A 32 3.36 14.09 8.06
CA MET A 32 3.41 13.16 6.94
C MET A 32 2.00 12.68 6.62
N ILE A 33 1.60 12.76 5.35
CA ILE A 33 0.29 12.30 4.88
C ILE A 33 0.51 11.13 3.92
N CYS A 34 -0.06 9.98 4.25
CA CYS A 34 -0.06 8.81 3.39
C CYS A 34 -1.41 8.72 2.66
N LEU A 35 -1.37 8.78 1.34
CA LEU A 35 -2.52 8.54 0.47
C LEU A 35 -2.33 7.16 -0.15
N ASP A 36 -3.05 6.17 0.35
CA ASP A 36 -3.05 4.81 -0.17
C ASP A 36 -4.21 4.60 -1.16
N GLU A 37 -4.17 3.49 -1.90
CA GLU A 37 -5.20 3.09 -2.87
C GLU A 37 -5.53 4.14 -3.94
N LEU A 38 -4.52 4.91 -4.40
CA LEU A 38 -4.74 5.89 -5.46
C LEU A 38 -5.17 5.28 -6.80
N VAL A 39 -5.08 3.95 -6.93
CA VAL A 39 -5.69 3.20 -8.03
C VAL A 39 -7.19 3.48 -8.14
N ASN A 40 -7.89 3.88 -7.07
CA ASN A 40 -9.31 4.26 -7.17
C ASN A 40 -9.51 5.48 -8.08
N LEU A 41 -8.54 6.41 -8.16
CA LEU A 41 -8.58 7.52 -9.12
C LEU A 41 -8.50 7.02 -10.58
N TYR A 42 -7.79 5.92 -10.82
CA TYR A 42 -7.71 5.26 -12.12
C TYR A 42 -9.08 4.69 -12.54
N LYS A 43 -9.81 4.12 -11.57
CA LYS A 43 -11.11 3.47 -11.77
C LYS A 43 -12.22 4.45 -12.15
N LEU A 44 -12.09 5.74 -11.80
CA LEU A 44 -13.07 6.78 -12.14
C LEU A 44 -13.37 6.82 -13.65
N ALA A 45 -14.61 6.50 -14.04
CA ALA A 45 -15.06 6.61 -15.42
C ALA A 45 -15.03 8.07 -15.90
N ASN A 46 -15.47 9.00 -15.06
CA ASN A 46 -15.55 10.42 -15.37
C ASN A 46 -14.15 11.05 -15.55
N THR A 47 -13.84 11.42 -16.79
CA THR A 47 -12.54 12.02 -17.15
C THR A 47 -12.32 13.40 -16.53
N GLN A 48 -13.36 14.21 -16.36
CA GLN A 48 -13.22 15.53 -15.75
C GLN A 48 -12.82 15.41 -14.27
N ALA A 49 -13.50 14.53 -13.53
CA ALA A 49 -13.18 14.26 -12.13
C ALA A 49 -11.76 13.69 -11.98
N ARG A 50 -11.38 12.73 -12.82
CA ARG A 50 -10.03 12.15 -12.81
C ARG A 50 -8.94 13.20 -13.08
N ASN A 51 -9.14 14.06 -14.08
CA ASN A 51 -8.19 15.11 -14.42
C ASN A 51 -8.05 16.15 -13.28
N ALA A 52 -9.16 16.54 -12.63
CA ALA A 52 -9.12 17.46 -11.50
C ALA A 52 -8.30 16.88 -10.32
N ASN A 53 -8.46 15.57 -10.04
CA ASN A 53 -7.65 14.89 -9.03
C ASN A 53 -6.16 14.85 -9.41
N TYR A 54 -5.83 14.59 -10.68
CA TYR A 54 -4.44 14.61 -11.16
C TYR A 54 -3.82 16.00 -11.09
N GLU A 55 -4.61 17.05 -11.29
CA GLU A 55 -4.15 18.43 -11.10
C GLU A 55 -3.83 18.73 -9.62
N GLN A 56 -4.61 18.21 -8.67
CA GLN A 56 -4.27 18.30 -7.24
C GLN A 56 -2.97 17.56 -6.89
N ILE A 57 -2.77 16.35 -7.44
CA ILE A 57 -1.51 15.60 -7.27
C ILE A 57 -0.33 16.40 -7.84
N LEU A 58 -0.49 17.00 -9.02
CA LEU A 58 0.53 17.84 -9.63
C LEU A 58 0.84 19.07 -8.78
N ARG A 59 -0.18 19.70 -8.20
CA ARG A 59 -0.02 20.83 -7.27
C ARG A 59 0.79 20.43 -6.04
N ILE A 60 0.48 19.29 -5.41
CA ILE A 60 1.22 18.74 -4.28
C ILE A 60 2.69 18.49 -4.65
N LEU A 61 2.93 17.86 -5.80
CA LEU A 61 4.27 17.53 -6.27
C LEU A 61 5.10 18.80 -6.54
N ASN A 62 4.49 19.81 -7.17
CA ASN A 62 5.16 21.09 -7.43
C ASN A 62 5.53 21.82 -6.14
N ASP A 63 4.59 21.96 -5.21
CA ASP A 63 4.83 22.66 -3.93
C ASP A 63 5.93 21.93 -3.11
N SER A 64 5.97 20.60 -3.17
CA SER A 64 7.01 19.78 -2.52
C SER A 64 8.39 19.99 -3.15
N LEU A 65 8.48 20.02 -4.49
CA LEU A 65 9.76 20.22 -5.20
C LEU A 65 10.26 21.67 -5.13
N GLN A 66 9.37 22.64 -5.05
CA GLN A 66 9.70 24.07 -4.96
C GLN A 66 9.97 24.55 -3.53
N GLY A 67 9.74 23.70 -2.52
CA GLY A 67 10.01 24.01 -1.12
C GLY A 67 8.97 24.92 -0.44
N SER A 68 7.80 25.12 -1.05
CA SER A 68 6.73 25.95 -0.48
C SER A 68 5.91 25.22 0.61
N ALA A 69 6.02 23.89 0.69
CA ALA A 69 5.33 23.02 1.65
C ALA A 69 6.23 22.54 2.80
N GLU A 70 7.04 23.43 3.38
CA GLU A 70 8.03 23.07 4.41
C GLU A 70 7.42 22.41 5.67
N GLY A 71 7.87 21.19 5.97
CA GLY A 71 7.39 20.37 7.08
C GLY A 71 6.06 19.65 6.80
N LEU A 72 5.67 19.57 5.53
CA LEU A 72 4.61 18.69 5.05
C LEU A 72 5.23 17.68 4.07
N GLY A 73 5.02 16.39 4.34
CA GLY A 73 5.42 15.29 3.46
C GLY A 73 4.21 14.51 2.97
N PHE A 74 4.28 14.00 1.74
CA PHE A 74 3.29 13.10 1.17
C PHE A 74 3.92 11.79 0.72
N VAL A 75 3.24 10.67 0.99
CA VAL A 75 3.53 9.35 0.44
C VAL A 75 2.30 8.89 -0.32
N LEU A 76 2.48 8.59 -1.61
CA LEU A 76 1.40 8.21 -2.51
C LEU A 76 1.59 6.74 -2.91
N GLY A 77 0.66 5.89 -2.48
CA GLY A 77 0.62 4.47 -2.81
C GLY A 77 -0.26 4.22 -4.03
N GLY A 78 0.23 3.47 -5.01
CA GLY A 78 -0.51 3.15 -6.22
C GLY A 78 0.11 2.01 -7.02
N THR A 79 -0.67 1.45 -7.93
CA THR A 79 -0.23 0.34 -8.79
C THR A 79 0.70 0.84 -9.92
N PRO A 80 1.56 -0.04 -10.48
CA PRO A 80 2.35 0.31 -11.65
C PRO A 80 1.51 0.81 -12.83
N GLU A 81 0.31 0.25 -13.02
CA GLU A 81 -0.65 0.65 -14.06
C GLU A 81 -1.19 2.04 -13.81
N PHE A 82 -1.56 2.37 -12.56
CA PHE A 82 -1.99 3.71 -12.18
C PHE A 82 -0.92 4.76 -12.51
N LEU A 83 0.36 4.44 -12.30
CA LEU A 83 1.45 5.35 -12.67
C LEU A 83 1.64 5.44 -14.19
N MET A 84 1.83 4.29 -14.86
CA MET A 84 2.42 4.24 -16.20
C MET A 84 1.43 4.25 -17.38
N ASP A 85 0.15 3.97 -17.15
CA ASP A 85 -0.85 3.98 -18.23
C ASP A 85 -0.99 5.39 -18.83
N THR A 86 -0.63 5.53 -20.11
CA THR A 86 -0.63 6.80 -20.84
C THR A 86 -2.02 7.26 -21.28
N ARG A 87 -3.06 6.45 -21.09
CA ARG A 87 -4.45 6.79 -21.42
C ARG A 87 -5.26 7.19 -20.18
N ARG A 88 -5.01 6.53 -19.05
CA ARG A 88 -5.81 6.71 -17.82
C ARG A 88 -5.00 6.96 -16.56
N GLY A 89 -3.76 6.49 -16.49
CA GLY A 89 -2.88 6.67 -15.34
C GLY A 89 -2.30 8.08 -15.24
N LEU A 90 -1.41 8.31 -14.27
CA LEU A 90 -0.75 9.61 -14.08
C LEU A 90 0.04 10.04 -15.32
N TYR A 91 0.59 9.08 -16.09
CA TYR A 91 1.30 9.36 -17.34
C TYR A 91 0.39 9.85 -18.48
N SER A 92 -0.94 9.75 -18.33
CA SER A 92 -1.87 10.42 -19.26
C SER A 92 -1.83 11.95 -19.15
N TYR A 93 -1.30 12.49 -18.05
CA TYR A 93 -1.11 13.92 -17.85
C TYR A 93 0.37 14.30 -18.09
N PRO A 94 0.71 15.00 -19.18
CA PRO A 94 2.11 15.21 -19.57
C PRO A 94 3.00 15.88 -18.50
N ALA A 95 2.43 16.80 -17.72
CA ALA A 95 3.16 17.49 -16.66
C ALA A 95 3.49 16.59 -15.45
N LEU A 96 2.67 15.57 -15.19
CA LEU A 96 2.96 14.54 -14.19
C LEU A 96 3.97 13.55 -14.74
N GLN A 97 3.76 13.08 -15.98
CA GLN A 97 4.67 12.17 -16.66
C GLN A 97 6.11 12.70 -16.63
N SER A 98 6.33 13.98 -16.96
CA SER A 98 7.68 14.56 -17.00
C SER A 98 8.37 14.61 -15.65
N ARG A 99 7.62 14.70 -14.54
CA ARG A 99 8.15 14.81 -13.17
C ARG A 99 8.32 13.45 -12.50
N LEU A 100 7.47 12.49 -12.85
CA LEU A 100 7.45 11.14 -12.30
C LEU A 100 8.24 10.14 -13.16
N ALA A 101 8.72 10.57 -14.33
CA ALA A 101 9.53 9.76 -15.21
C ALA A 101 10.76 9.22 -14.48
N GLU A 102 10.94 7.91 -14.59
CA GLU A 102 12.04 7.22 -13.95
C GLU A 102 13.35 7.46 -14.67
N ASN A 103 14.44 7.32 -13.92
CA ASN A 103 15.77 7.39 -14.46
C ASN A 103 15.98 6.28 -15.50
N THR A 104 16.22 6.66 -16.76
CA THR A 104 16.43 5.71 -17.87
C THR A 104 17.64 4.80 -17.67
N PHE A 105 18.60 5.18 -16.81
CA PHE A 105 19.80 4.42 -16.47
C PHE A 105 19.61 3.44 -15.30
N ALA A 106 18.53 3.58 -14.52
CA ALA A 106 18.18 2.66 -13.44
C ALA A 106 17.59 1.35 -13.99
N ARG A 107 18.38 0.64 -14.81
CA ARG A 107 18.04 -0.66 -15.42
C ARG A 107 18.94 -1.75 -14.84
N THR A 108 18.50 -3.01 -14.97
CA THR A 108 19.36 -4.18 -14.76
C THR A 108 19.87 -4.36 -13.31
N GLY A 109 18.98 -4.18 -12.33
CA GLY A 109 19.31 -4.36 -10.90
C GLY A 109 19.91 -3.12 -10.23
N LEU A 110 20.06 -2.01 -10.97
CA LEU A 110 20.40 -0.71 -10.40
C LEU A 110 19.12 -0.04 -9.86
N VAL A 111 19.14 0.32 -8.58
CA VAL A 111 18.02 0.97 -7.89
C VAL A 111 18.36 2.44 -7.68
N ASP A 112 17.54 3.33 -8.24
CA ASP A 112 17.60 4.77 -7.99
C ASP A 112 16.48 5.16 -7.04
N LEU A 113 16.83 5.47 -5.78
CA LEU A 113 15.91 5.93 -4.74
C LEU A 113 15.91 7.45 -4.57
N SER A 114 16.60 8.18 -5.46
CA SER A 114 16.67 9.65 -5.40
C SER A 114 15.49 10.33 -6.09
N GLY A 115 14.76 9.60 -6.94
CA GLY A 115 13.58 10.09 -7.64
C GLY A 115 12.33 10.18 -6.76
N PRO A 116 11.28 10.88 -7.23
CA PRO A 116 10.00 11.00 -6.53
C PRO A 116 9.15 9.71 -6.58
N VAL A 117 9.58 8.72 -7.37
CA VAL A 117 8.91 7.43 -7.52
C VAL A 117 9.86 6.34 -7.02
N ILE A 118 9.37 5.51 -6.10
CA ILE A 118 10.08 4.32 -5.61
C ILE A 118 9.27 3.09 -6.01
N ARG A 119 9.85 2.22 -6.82
CA ARG A 119 9.24 0.93 -7.16
C ARG A 119 9.51 -0.09 -6.06
N LEU A 120 8.45 -0.70 -5.56
CA LEU A 120 8.56 -1.83 -4.64
C LEU A 120 8.69 -3.13 -5.44
N SER A 121 9.78 -3.85 -5.22
CA SER A 121 9.97 -5.19 -5.75
C SER A 121 9.06 -6.19 -5.02
N SER A 122 8.66 -7.25 -5.72
CA SER A 122 7.99 -8.39 -5.06
C SER A 122 8.91 -9.03 -4.02
N LEU A 123 8.31 -9.58 -2.96
CA LEU A 123 9.05 -10.25 -1.89
C LEU A 123 9.76 -11.51 -2.41
N THR A 124 11.05 -11.62 -2.10
CA THR A 124 11.81 -12.87 -2.31
C THR A 124 11.47 -13.92 -1.25
N PRO A 125 11.82 -15.20 -1.45
CA PRO A 125 11.70 -16.22 -0.39
C PRO A 125 12.39 -15.80 0.91
N GLU A 126 13.56 -15.20 0.81
CA GLU A 126 14.35 -14.74 1.94
C GLU A 126 13.64 -13.58 2.67
N ASP A 127 13.11 -12.61 1.93
CA ASP A 127 12.31 -11.51 2.51
C ASP A 127 11.06 -12.05 3.21
N PHE A 128 10.42 -13.06 2.62
CA PHE A 128 9.21 -13.66 3.16
C PHE A 128 9.51 -14.44 4.46
N TYR A 129 10.64 -15.14 4.52
CA TYR A 129 11.08 -15.80 5.76
C TYR A 129 11.27 -14.79 6.90
N VAL A 130 11.99 -13.69 6.63
CA VAL A 130 12.20 -12.61 7.60
C VAL A 130 10.87 -11.96 8.01
N LEU A 131 9.95 -11.78 7.07
CA LEU A 131 8.60 -11.27 7.34
C LEU A 131 7.85 -12.18 8.31
N LEU A 132 7.82 -13.50 8.09
CA LEU A 132 7.15 -14.44 8.99
C LEU A 132 7.80 -14.49 10.37
N GLN A 133 9.12 -14.37 10.47
CA GLN A 133 9.82 -14.24 11.75
C GLN A 133 9.36 -12.98 12.50
N LYS A 134 9.29 -11.84 11.81
CA LYS A 134 8.81 -10.57 12.40
C LYS A 134 7.35 -10.66 12.80
N LEU A 135 6.50 -11.31 12.02
CA LEU A 135 5.09 -11.52 12.35
C LEU A 135 4.93 -12.40 13.59
N ARG A 136 5.67 -13.51 13.70
CA ARG A 136 5.69 -14.33 14.92
C ARG A 136 6.16 -13.52 16.13
N ASN A 137 7.20 -12.69 15.96
CA ASN A 137 7.70 -11.82 17.02
C ASN A 137 6.63 -10.80 17.47
N VAL A 138 5.92 -10.16 16.54
CA VAL A 138 4.82 -9.24 16.86
C VAL A 138 3.66 -9.97 17.54
N TYR A 139 3.30 -11.17 17.06
CA TYR A 139 2.26 -12.00 17.67
C TYR A 139 2.60 -12.36 19.11
N GLY A 140 3.86 -12.70 19.38
CA GLY A 140 4.39 -12.95 20.72
C GLY A 140 4.65 -11.69 21.55
N TYR A 141 4.21 -10.50 21.14
CA TYR A 141 4.47 -9.23 21.83
C TYR A 141 5.95 -8.94 22.08
N ALA A 142 6.81 -9.34 21.14
CA ALA A 142 8.27 -9.30 21.24
C ALA A 142 8.87 -10.12 22.39
N ASP A 143 8.16 -11.14 22.87
CA ASP A 143 8.60 -12.09 23.89
C ASP A 143 8.80 -13.48 23.27
N PRO A 144 10.06 -13.96 23.15
CA PRO A 144 10.38 -15.28 22.60
C PRO A 144 9.70 -16.46 23.33
N GLU A 145 9.41 -16.32 24.62
CA GLU A 145 8.76 -17.38 25.40
C GLU A 145 7.29 -17.57 25.00
N LYS A 146 6.69 -16.59 24.30
CA LYS A 146 5.33 -16.65 23.78
C LYS A 146 5.24 -17.16 22.34
N TYR A 147 6.35 -17.63 21.77
CA TYR A 147 6.35 -18.15 20.42
C TYR A 147 5.62 -19.49 20.35
N LEU A 148 4.47 -19.48 19.69
CA LEU A 148 3.62 -20.66 19.50
C LEU A 148 4.15 -21.62 18.42
N LEU A 149 5.07 -21.13 17.59
CA LEU A 149 5.66 -21.88 16.49
C LEU A 149 7.19 -21.84 16.62
N PRO A 150 7.89 -22.99 16.65
CA PRO A 150 9.35 -23.03 16.73
C PRO A 150 10.00 -22.55 15.43
N ASP A 151 11.31 -22.34 15.45
CA ASP A 151 12.05 -21.79 14.30
C ASP A 151 11.94 -22.68 13.05
N GLU A 152 11.96 -24.00 13.21
CA GLU A 152 11.75 -24.96 12.13
C GLU A 152 10.32 -24.97 11.57
N GLY A 153 9.35 -24.41 12.32
CA GLY A 153 7.96 -24.33 11.88
C GLY A 153 7.76 -23.32 10.76
N ILE A 154 8.55 -22.25 10.71
CA ILE A 154 8.46 -21.23 9.64
C ILE A 154 8.88 -21.81 8.28
N PRO A 155 10.07 -22.44 8.12
CA PRO A 155 10.43 -23.11 6.86
C PRO A 155 9.44 -24.19 6.46
N ALA A 156 8.89 -24.95 7.42
CA ALA A 156 7.89 -25.97 7.14
C ALA A 156 6.58 -25.37 6.59
N PHE A 157 6.11 -24.27 7.17
CA PHE A 157 4.96 -23.52 6.66
C PHE A 157 5.23 -22.99 5.25
N MET A 158 6.40 -22.39 5.01
CA MET A 158 6.78 -21.90 3.69
C MET A 158 6.85 -23.02 2.64
N ALA A 159 7.41 -24.18 3.00
CA ALA A 159 7.45 -25.35 2.12
C ALA A 159 6.05 -25.85 1.76
N HIS A 160 5.15 -25.93 2.74
CA HIS A 160 3.75 -26.30 2.52
C HIS A 160 3.05 -25.34 1.56
N CYS A 161 3.21 -24.04 1.78
CA CYS A 161 2.60 -23.04 0.91
C CYS A 161 3.17 -23.07 -0.51
N ASN A 162 4.49 -23.23 -0.66
CA ASN A 162 5.15 -23.35 -1.96
C ASN A 162 4.65 -24.59 -2.72
N GLN A 163 4.44 -25.72 -2.04
CA GLN A 163 3.92 -26.94 -2.67
C GLN A 163 2.48 -26.78 -3.18
N ARG A 164 1.63 -26.03 -2.46
CA ARG A 164 0.21 -25.83 -2.85
C ARG A 164 -0.01 -24.70 -3.86
N LEU A 165 0.71 -23.60 -3.70
CA LEU A 165 0.51 -22.38 -4.51
C LEU A 165 1.51 -22.25 -5.67
N GLY A 166 2.62 -22.98 -5.65
CA GLY A 166 3.69 -22.86 -6.65
C GLY A 166 4.22 -21.42 -6.75
N GLU A 167 4.52 -20.95 -7.97
CA GLU A 167 4.99 -19.58 -8.21
C GLU A 167 4.00 -18.48 -7.77
N ALA A 168 2.72 -18.81 -7.58
CA ALA A 168 1.72 -17.84 -7.13
C ALA A 168 1.86 -17.47 -5.64
N TYR A 169 2.63 -18.25 -4.88
CA TYR A 169 2.91 -18.01 -3.47
C TYR A 169 3.48 -16.60 -3.20
N PHE A 170 4.43 -16.16 -4.02
CA PHE A 170 5.10 -14.87 -3.87
C PHE A 170 4.29 -13.69 -4.43
N ARG A 171 3.24 -13.99 -5.22
CA ARG A 171 2.35 -12.99 -5.79
C ARG A 171 1.18 -12.65 -4.86
N THR A 172 0.97 -13.43 -3.80
CA THR A 172 -0.20 -13.35 -2.93
C THR A 172 0.18 -13.20 -1.44
N PRO A 173 1.03 -12.21 -1.08
CA PRO A 173 1.54 -12.07 0.28
C PRO A 173 0.43 -11.94 1.32
N ARG A 174 -0.68 -11.24 1.01
CA ARG A 174 -1.83 -11.06 1.90
C ARG A 174 -2.43 -12.40 2.34
N THR A 175 -2.67 -13.31 1.39
CA THR A 175 -3.26 -14.64 1.66
C THR A 175 -2.36 -15.48 2.54
N THR A 176 -1.07 -15.52 2.22
CA THR A 176 -0.10 -16.29 3.01
C THR A 176 0.06 -15.73 4.42
N ILE A 177 0.17 -14.40 4.58
CA ILE A 177 0.23 -13.76 5.91
C ILE A 177 -1.02 -14.11 6.71
N THR A 178 -2.21 -14.01 6.10
CA THR A 178 -3.49 -14.31 6.77
C THR A 178 -3.52 -15.76 7.25
N ALA A 179 -3.10 -16.71 6.40
CA ALA A 179 -3.04 -18.12 6.76
C ALA A 179 -2.04 -18.40 7.89
N PHE A 180 -0.89 -17.70 7.90
CA PHE A 180 0.09 -17.81 8.97
C PHE A 180 -0.46 -17.31 10.31
N ILE A 181 -1.12 -16.15 10.31
CA ILE A 181 -1.76 -15.61 11.52
C ILE A 181 -2.89 -16.53 12.00
N ASN A 182 -3.69 -17.08 11.09
CA ASN A 182 -4.73 -18.06 11.44
C ASN A 182 -4.14 -19.32 12.08
N LEU A 183 -3.01 -19.82 11.58
CA LEU A 183 -2.28 -20.94 12.20
C LEU A 183 -1.86 -20.59 13.65
N LEU A 184 -1.27 -19.42 13.85
CA LEU A 184 -0.85 -18.97 15.20
C LEU A 184 -2.06 -18.83 16.14
N ALA A 185 -3.17 -18.27 15.66
CA ALA A 185 -4.40 -18.14 16.44
C ALA A 185 -4.99 -19.50 16.87
N VAL A 186 -4.94 -20.51 15.99
CA VAL A 186 -5.38 -21.86 16.34
C VAL A 186 -4.44 -22.49 17.38
N LEU A 187 -3.12 -22.32 17.23
CA LEU A 187 -2.15 -22.82 18.22
C LEU A 187 -2.32 -22.17 19.58
N GLU A 188 -2.59 -20.87 19.62
CA GLU A 188 -2.82 -20.12 20.86
C GLU A 188 -4.03 -20.67 21.64
N GLN A 189 -5.11 -20.98 20.92
CA GLN A 189 -6.35 -21.49 21.52
C GLN A 189 -6.26 -22.97 21.90
N ASN A 190 -5.25 -23.70 21.41
CA ASN A 190 -5.11 -25.14 21.61
C ASN A 190 -3.68 -25.50 22.07
N PRO A 191 -3.33 -25.29 23.36
CA PRO A 191 -1.96 -25.46 23.88
C PRO A 191 -1.36 -26.87 23.81
N GLY A 192 -2.11 -27.87 23.34
CA GLY A 192 -1.65 -29.24 23.10
C GLY A 192 -1.70 -29.68 21.64
N ALA A 193 -2.07 -28.79 20.71
CA ALA A 193 -2.12 -29.12 19.30
C ALA A 193 -0.72 -29.22 18.68
N ASP A 194 -0.49 -30.23 17.85
CA ASP A 194 0.72 -30.32 17.05
C ASP A 194 0.60 -29.44 15.81
N TRP A 195 1.44 -28.41 15.72
CA TRP A 195 1.51 -27.53 14.56
C TRP A 195 1.77 -28.29 13.25
N ARG A 196 2.47 -29.42 13.29
CA ARG A 196 2.73 -30.25 12.10
C ARG A 196 1.43 -30.84 11.54
N ALA A 197 0.51 -31.25 12.41
CA ALA A 197 -0.79 -31.77 12.00
C ALA A 197 -1.68 -30.66 11.42
N LEU A 198 -1.64 -29.46 12.02
CA LEU A 198 -2.41 -28.31 11.56
C LEU A 198 -1.97 -27.81 10.19
N LEU A 199 -0.66 -27.82 9.89
CA LEU A 199 -0.14 -27.43 8.57
C LEU A 199 -0.78 -28.22 7.44
N GLY A 200 -0.93 -29.54 7.60
CA GLY A 200 -1.53 -30.40 6.58
C GLY A 200 -2.99 -30.04 6.24
N ALA A 201 -3.71 -29.46 7.20
CA ALA A 201 -5.10 -29.06 7.07
C ALA A 201 -5.30 -27.63 6.53
N VAL A 202 -4.24 -26.82 6.42
CA VAL A 202 -4.36 -25.44 5.90
C VAL A 202 -4.67 -25.49 4.40
N GLU A 203 -5.90 -25.09 4.05
CA GLU A 203 -6.30 -24.82 2.67
C GLU A 203 -6.00 -23.36 2.32
N LEU A 204 -5.15 -23.17 1.31
CA LEU A 204 -4.83 -21.86 0.76
C LEU A 204 -5.60 -21.70 -0.55
N ALA A 205 -6.54 -20.77 -0.60
CA ALA A 205 -7.17 -20.35 -1.84
C ALA A 205 -6.17 -19.56 -2.69
N LYS A 206 -6.25 -19.72 -4.01
CA LYS A 206 -5.50 -18.85 -4.94
C LYS A 206 -6.12 -17.46 -4.89
N ASP A 207 -5.31 -16.45 -4.60
CA ASP A 207 -5.68 -15.05 -4.70
C ASP A 207 -5.27 -14.53 -6.09
N GLU A 208 -6.16 -13.77 -6.73
CA GLU A 208 -5.96 -13.22 -8.08
C GLU A 208 -5.11 -11.94 -8.07
N GLY A 209 -4.57 -11.53 -6.92
CA GLY A 209 -3.53 -10.50 -6.84
C GLY A 209 -4.04 -9.10 -7.20
N GLY A 210 -5.29 -8.79 -6.84
CA GLY A 210 -5.87 -7.47 -7.04
C GLY A 210 -6.22 -7.13 -8.49
N GLN A 211 -6.41 -8.11 -9.39
CA GLN A 211 -6.85 -7.85 -10.77
C GLN A 211 -8.17 -7.05 -10.85
N GLN A 212 -9.02 -7.16 -9.83
CA GLN A 212 -10.25 -6.36 -9.71
C GLN A 212 -9.97 -4.86 -9.47
N ASP A 213 -8.77 -4.50 -8.97
CA ASP A 213 -8.40 -3.10 -8.70
C ASP A 213 -8.17 -2.27 -9.96
N LEU A 214 -8.20 -2.88 -11.15
CA LEU A 214 -8.11 -2.18 -12.43
C LEU A 214 -9.46 -2.07 -13.15
N ALA A 215 -10.53 -2.64 -12.58
CA ALA A 215 -11.87 -2.53 -13.15
C ALA A 215 -12.38 -1.09 -13.02
N VAL A 216 -12.80 -0.52 -14.15
CA VAL A 216 -13.40 0.83 -14.18
C VAL A 216 -14.78 0.75 -13.54
N GLU A 217 -15.03 1.63 -12.58
CA GLU A 217 -16.34 1.74 -11.91
C GLU A 217 -17.34 2.43 -12.84
N ALA A 218 -18.54 1.87 -12.95
CA ALA A 218 -19.63 2.50 -13.69
C ALA A 218 -20.15 3.72 -12.92
N ASP A 219 -20.50 4.79 -13.64
CA ASP A 219 -20.87 6.12 -13.11
C ASP A 219 -22.20 6.15 -12.32
N ASP A 220 -22.85 5.00 -12.10
CA ASP A 220 -24.21 4.93 -11.58
C ASP A 220 -24.32 5.13 -10.06
N GLU A 221 -23.24 5.03 -9.28
CA GLU A 221 -23.33 5.14 -7.81
C GLU A 221 -23.61 6.56 -7.30
N LEU A 222 -23.37 7.61 -8.09
CA LEU A 222 -23.62 9.01 -7.68
C LEU A 222 -25.04 9.51 -7.96
N THR A 223 -25.91 8.73 -8.61
CA THR A 223 -27.27 9.15 -8.95
C THR A 223 -28.32 8.86 -7.87
N SER A 224 -27.94 8.24 -6.74
CA SER A 224 -28.89 7.80 -5.71
C SER A 224 -29.10 8.75 -4.52
N PHE A 225 -28.33 9.84 -4.41
CA PHE A 225 -28.61 10.87 -3.40
C PHE A 225 -29.78 11.77 -3.83
N LYS A 226 -31.01 11.33 -3.53
CA LYS A 226 -32.17 12.22 -3.49
C LYS A 226 -32.10 13.07 -2.23
N LEU A 227 -32.11 14.40 -2.44
CA LEU A 227 -32.31 15.43 -1.42
C LEU A 227 -33.64 15.25 -0.67
#